data_AF-A0AAE6CIJ8-F1
#
_entry.id   AF-A0AAE6CIJ8-F1
#
_cell.length_a   1.000
_cell.length_b   1.000
_cell.length_c   1.000
_cell.angle_alpha   90.00
_cell.angle_beta   90.00
_cell.angle_gamma   90.00
#
_symmetry.space_group_name_H-M   'P 1'
#
loop_
_entity.id
_entity.type
_entity.pdbx_description
1 polymer ?
#
loop_
_entity_poly.entity_id
_entity_poly.type
_entity_poly.pdbx_seq_one_letter_code
_entity_poly.pdbx_strand_id
1 'polypeptide(L)'
;MIPDTNKMKKIGLINKLRNEAEYPLSLIKKAVDMSDGYEEAKLILENEINKNLDIIKKSLCITEAEAVYAYEYYGYSLERCIDEERKKSLPVTIETKRRSISSRLKNGDLLVGEVYGLSEYCYYWVTAQKKCDEYIVCLIGIRKSDVENCLDLIYSDAVEFLQKRFLCEDDAIKGIEEYVDIFEFDTIKAYERFPL
;
A
#
# COMPACT_ATOMS: atom_id res chain seq x y z
N MET A 1 22.07 -37.88 -31.03
CA MET A 1 20.86 -37.27 -30.43
C MET A 1 20.25 -36.37 -31.47
N ILE A 2 19.06 -36.71 -31.99
CA ILE A 2 18.31 -35.84 -32.90
C ILE A 2 17.71 -34.73 -32.01
N PRO A 3 17.96 -33.44 -32.28
CA PRO A 3 17.37 -32.38 -31.49
C PRO A 3 15.85 -32.40 -31.66
N ASP A 4 15.15 -32.27 -30.54
CA ASP A 4 13.70 -32.26 -30.46
C ASP A 4 13.14 -31.13 -31.34
N THR A 5 12.48 -31.49 -32.45
CA THR A 5 11.99 -30.57 -33.48
C THR A 5 11.04 -29.51 -32.91
N ASN A 6 10.34 -29.85 -31.83
CA ASN A 6 9.44 -28.93 -31.14
C ASN A 6 10.21 -27.84 -30.39
N LYS A 7 11.38 -28.18 -29.83
CA LYS A 7 12.27 -27.23 -29.14
C LYS A 7 12.91 -26.25 -30.11
N MET A 8 13.31 -26.71 -31.30
CA MET A 8 13.83 -25.84 -32.37
C MET A 8 12.75 -24.87 -32.89
N LYS A 9 11.50 -25.33 -33.01
CA LYS A 9 10.36 -24.49 -33.43
C LYS A 9 10.08 -23.37 -32.41
N LYS A 10 10.07 -23.67 -31.11
CA LYS A 10 9.88 -22.66 -30.04
C LYS A 10 10.98 -21.61 -29.99
N ILE A 11 12.25 -22.01 -30.16
CA ILE A 11 13.38 -21.05 -30.20
C ILE A 11 13.23 -20.09 -31.39
N GLY A 12 12.80 -20.59 -32.54
CA GLY A 12 12.51 -19.76 -33.71
C GLY A 12 11.42 -18.72 -33.45
N LEU A 13 10.33 -19.11 -32.78
CA LEU A 13 9.23 -18.21 -32.42
C LEU A 13 9.66 -17.13 -31.41
N ILE A 14 10.42 -17.50 -30.37
CA ILE A 14 10.96 -16.56 -29.38
C ILE A 14 11.84 -15.50 -30.07
N ASN A 15 12.74 -15.93 -30.95
CA ASN A 15 13.64 -15.01 -31.65
C ASN A 15 12.88 -14.07 -32.59
N LYS A 16 11.83 -14.57 -33.27
CA LYS A 16 10.99 -13.75 -34.14
C LYS A 16 10.25 -12.67 -33.34
N LEU A 17 9.57 -13.04 -32.26
CA LEU A 17 8.85 -12.09 -31.40
C LEU A 17 9.80 -11.08 -30.74
N ARG A 18 10.98 -11.51 -30.29
CA ARG A 18 11.98 -10.62 -29.69
C ARG A 18 12.52 -9.57 -30.67
N ASN A 19 12.59 -9.89 -31.95
CA ASN A 19 13.07 -8.96 -32.98
C ASN A 19 11.98 -7.97 -33.41
N GLU A 20 10.71 -8.34 -33.29
CA GLU A 20 9.58 -7.49 -33.68
C GLU A 20 9.04 -6.66 -32.50
N ALA A 21 9.27 -7.09 -31.26
CA ALA A 21 8.72 -6.46 -30.08
C ALA A 21 9.75 -6.26 -28.97
N GLU A 22 9.81 -5.05 -28.40
CA GLU A 22 10.72 -4.66 -27.32
C GLU A 22 10.25 -5.15 -25.94
N TYR A 23 9.71 -6.37 -25.87
CA TYR A 23 9.20 -6.95 -24.64
C TYR A 23 10.25 -7.81 -23.93
N PRO A 24 10.16 -7.94 -22.59
CA PRO A 24 11.03 -8.81 -21.83
C PRO A 24 10.94 -10.26 -22.28
N LEU A 25 12.09 -10.95 -22.31
CA LEU A 25 12.19 -12.34 -22.72
C LEU A 25 11.30 -13.29 -21.89
N SER A 26 11.04 -12.94 -20.62
CA SER A 26 10.14 -13.70 -19.73
C SER A 26 8.70 -13.73 -20.24
N LEU A 27 8.17 -12.57 -20.66
CA LEU A 27 6.83 -12.44 -21.24
C LEU A 27 6.73 -13.17 -22.58
N ILE A 28 7.74 -13.00 -23.45
CA ILE A 28 7.80 -13.67 -24.75
C ILE A 28 7.82 -15.19 -24.59
N LYS A 29 8.64 -15.71 -23.67
CA LYS A 29 8.70 -17.15 -23.40
C LYS A 29 7.36 -17.70 -22.91
N LYS A 30 6.72 -17.02 -21.96
CA LYS A 30 5.40 -17.40 -21.44
C LYS A 30 4.37 -17.48 -22.57
N ALA A 31 4.32 -16.48 -23.44
CA ALA A 31 3.40 -16.45 -24.57
C ALA A 31 3.66 -17.58 -25.58
N VAL A 32 4.92 -17.83 -25.94
CA VAL A 32 5.30 -18.94 -26.85
C VAL A 32 5.07 -20.32 -26.24
N ASP A 33 5.22 -20.46 -24.91
CA ASP A 33 4.94 -21.72 -24.24
C ASP A 33 3.44 -22.05 -24.19
N MET A 34 2.59 -21.03 -24.25
CA MET A 34 1.14 -21.13 -24.24
C MET A 34 0.51 -21.13 -25.65
N SER A 35 1.30 -21.08 -26.72
CA SER A 35 0.80 -21.00 -28.09
C SER A 35 1.24 -22.16 -28.98
N ASP A 36 0.45 -22.42 -30.03
CA ASP A 36 0.78 -23.38 -31.09
C ASP A 36 1.50 -22.73 -32.28
N GLY A 37 1.51 -21.39 -32.33
CA GLY A 37 2.08 -20.60 -33.42
C GLY A 37 2.36 -19.13 -33.10
N TYR A 38 2.88 -18.43 -34.10
CA TYR A 38 3.32 -17.03 -33.99
C TYR A 38 2.17 -16.05 -33.72
N GLU A 39 1.11 -16.11 -34.53
CA GLU A 39 -0.05 -15.20 -34.40
C GLU A 39 -0.74 -15.34 -33.05
N GLU A 40 -0.85 -16.58 -32.56
CA GLU A 40 -1.45 -16.85 -31.25
C GLU A 40 -0.56 -16.36 -30.11
N ALA A 41 0.77 -16.57 -30.17
CA ALA A 41 1.69 -16.03 -29.18
C ALA A 41 1.60 -14.50 -29.10
N LYS A 42 1.49 -13.83 -30.25
CA LYS A 42 1.37 -12.38 -30.34
C LYS A 42 0.07 -11.90 -29.67
N LEU A 43 -1.06 -12.55 -29.98
CA LEU A 43 -2.36 -12.23 -29.38
C LEU A 43 -2.37 -12.45 -27.86
N ILE A 44 -1.79 -13.56 -27.37
CA ILE A 44 -1.66 -13.85 -25.93
C ILE A 44 -0.87 -12.73 -25.24
N LEU A 45 0.20 -12.26 -25.87
CA LEU A 45 1.07 -11.25 -25.32
C LEU A 45 0.40 -9.87 -25.26
N GLU A 46 -0.29 -9.46 -26.33
CA GLU A 46 -1.08 -8.22 -26.36
C GLU A 46 -2.20 -8.24 -25.30
N ASN A 47 -2.91 -9.36 -25.16
CA ASN A 47 -3.96 -9.51 -24.16
C ASN A 47 -3.43 -9.42 -22.72
N GLU A 48 -2.28 -10.04 -22.43
CA GLU A 48 -1.66 -9.97 -21.10
C GLU A 48 -1.22 -8.53 -20.77
N ILE A 49 -0.66 -7.81 -21.75
CA ILE A 49 -0.27 -6.40 -21.58
C ILE A 49 -1.50 -5.54 -21.30
N ASN A 50 -2.55 -5.64 -22.11
CA ASN A 50 -3.77 -4.86 -21.93
C ASN A 50 -4.43 -5.14 -20.57
N LYS A 51 -4.48 -6.41 -20.18
CA LYS A 51 -4.97 -6.81 -18.86
C LYS A 51 -4.14 -6.19 -17.74
N ASN A 52 -2.81 -6.22 -17.84
CA ASN A 52 -1.94 -5.65 -16.80
C ASN A 52 -2.05 -4.13 -16.75
N LEU A 53 -2.13 -3.44 -17.89
CA LEU A 53 -2.38 -1.99 -17.95
C LEU A 53 -3.71 -1.62 -17.29
N ASP A 54 -4.77 -2.40 -17.49
CA ASP A 54 -6.04 -2.19 -16.82
C ASP A 54 -5.95 -2.35 -15.29
N ILE A 55 -5.16 -3.32 -14.81
CA ILE A 55 -4.90 -3.49 -13.38
C ILE A 55 -4.11 -2.30 -12.83
N ILE A 56 -3.08 -1.83 -13.54
CA ILE A 56 -2.25 -0.68 -13.14
C ILE A 56 -3.08 0.59 -13.07
N LYS A 57 -3.85 0.91 -14.13
CA LYS A 57 -4.76 2.08 -14.18
C LYS A 57 -5.70 2.10 -12.99
N LYS A 58 -6.34 0.96 -12.68
CA LYS A 58 -7.25 0.83 -11.53
C LYS A 58 -6.53 0.90 -10.19
N SER A 59 -5.34 0.32 -10.07
CA SER A 59 -4.61 0.22 -8.80
C SER A 59 -3.93 1.52 -8.38
N LEU A 60 -3.57 2.36 -9.35
CA LEU A 60 -2.87 3.63 -9.14
C LEU A 60 -3.75 4.86 -9.42
N CYS A 61 -4.96 4.66 -9.96
CA CYS A 61 -5.86 5.75 -10.39
C CYS A 61 -5.21 6.74 -11.36
N ILE A 62 -4.46 6.23 -12.34
CA ILE A 62 -3.73 7.03 -13.35
C ILE A 62 -4.31 6.86 -14.75
N THR A 63 -3.95 7.77 -15.65
CA THR A 63 -4.33 7.72 -17.07
C THR A 63 -3.66 6.56 -17.80
N GLU A 64 -4.15 6.24 -18.99
CA GLU A 64 -3.58 5.19 -19.84
C GLU A 64 -2.15 5.50 -20.28
N ALA A 65 -1.86 6.75 -20.66
CA ALA A 65 -0.52 7.17 -21.03
C ALA A 65 0.48 7.00 -19.86
N GLU A 66 0.06 7.35 -18.64
CA GLU A 66 0.88 7.18 -17.44
C GLU A 66 1.09 5.70 -17.09
N ALA A 67 0.04 4.87 -17.22
CA ALA A 67 0.15 3.44 -16.98
C ALA A 67 1.09 2.76 -17.97
N VAL A 68 1.04 3.13 -19.25
CA VAL A 68 1.96 2.63 -20.29
C VAL A 68 3.39 3.02 -19.95
N TYR A 69 3.64 4.31 -19.69
CA TYR A 69 4.96 4.81 -19.34
C TYR A 69 5.54 4.09 -18.11
N ALA A 70 4.76 3.97 -17.04
CA ALA A 70 5.20 3.31 -15.82
C ALA A 70 5.50 1.82 -16.05
N TYR A 71 4.60 1.12 -16.73
CA TYR A 71 4.75 -0.31 -16.97
C TYR A 71 5.99 -0.61 -17.83
N GLU A 72 6.26 0.21 -18.84
CA GLU A 72 7.50 0.16 -19.64
C GLU A 72 8.74 0.46 -18.80
N TYR A 73 8.70 1.53 -18.00
CA TYR A 73 9.79 1.95 -17.14
C TYR A 73 10.24 0.86 -16.16
N TYR A 74 9.29 0.06 -15.66
CA TYR A 74 9.56 -1.07 -14.76
C TYR A 74 9.76 -2.41 -15.48
N GLY A 75 9.98 -2.38 -16.79
CA GLY A 75 10.28 -3.58 -17.58
C GLY A 75 9.12 -4.57 -17.62
N TYR A 76 7.90 -4.07 -17.73
CA TYR A 76 6.67 -4.85 -17.82
C TYR A 76 6.44 -5.82 -16.65
N SER A 77 6.87 -5.42 -15.45
CA SER A 77 6.56 -6.13 -14.21
C SER A 77 5.38 -5.46 -13.50
N LEU A 78 4.23 -6.14 -13.45
CA LEU A 78 2.99 -5.61 -12.87
C LEU A 78 3.17 -5.23 -11.40
N GLU A 79 3.63 -6.18 -10.58
CA GLU A 79 3.82 -6.00 -9.14
C GLU A 79 4.83 -4.89 -8.85
N ARG A 80 6.02 -4.95 -9.48
CA ARG A 80 7.05 -3.93 -9.30
C ARG A 80 6.57 -2.54 -9.73
N CYS A 81 5.83 -2.45 -10.83
CA CYS A 81 5.26 -1.19 -11.28
C CYS A 81 4.30 -0.61 -10.23
N ILE A 82 3.35 -1.42 -9.74
CA ILE A 82 2.38 -0.95 -8.73
C ILE A 82 3.08 -0.56 -7.44
N ASP A 83 4.02 -1.38 -6.95
CA ASP A 83 4.69 -1.13 -5.68
C ASP A 83 5.59 0.09 -5.73
N GLU A 84 6.38 0.25 -6.80
CA GLU A 84 7.29 1.39 -6.93
C GLU A 84 6.56 2.69 -7.28
N GLU A 85 5.52 2.64 -8.11
CA GLU A 85 4.69 3.84 -8.36
C GLU A 85 3.87 4.22 -7.12
N ARG A 86 3.38 3.28 -6.31
CA ARG A 86 2.76 3.59 -5.01
C ARG A 86 3.72 4.30 -4.06
N LYS A 87 5.01 3.95 -4.08
CA LYS A 87 6.04 4.65 -3.30
C LYS A 87 6.26 6.08 -3.80
N LYS A 88 6.05 6.35 -5.10
CA LYS A 88 6.19 7.67 -5.72
C LYS A 88 4.93 8.54 -5.63
N SER A 89 3.74 7.93 -5.72
CA SER A 89 2.43 8.56 -5.53
C SER A 89 2.07 8.49 -4.04
N LEU A 90 2.46 9.43 -3.17
CA LEU A 90 2.28 10.88 -3.25
C LEU A 90 3.06 11.52 -2.08
N PRO A 91 3.34 12.84 -2.10
CA PRO A 91 3.18 13.63 -0.87
C PRO A 91 1.72 13.48 -0.46
N VAL A 92 1.48 12.61 0.52
CA VAL A 92 0.17 12.36 1.10
C VAL A 92 -0.49 13.69 1.45
N THR A 93 -1.43 14.23 0.68
CA THR A 93 -2.02 15.53 1.07
C THR A 93 -2.82 15.37 2.38
N ILE A 94 -2.96 16.46 3.14
CA ILE A 94 -3.82 16.50 4.34
C ILE A 94 -5.21 15.93 4.00
N GLU A 95 -5.77 16.31 2.85
CA GLU A 95 -7.10 15.88 2.45
C GLU A 95 -7.17 14.38 2.14
N THR A 96 -6.13 13.82 1.53
CA THR A 96 -6.01 12.37 1.32
C THR A 96 -5.99 11.62 2.66
N LYS A 97 -5.28 12.13 3.68
CA LYS A 97 -5.28 11.53 5.03
C LYS A 97 -6.63 11.67 5.73
N ARG A 98 -7.26 12.85 5.67
CA ARG A 98 -8.62 13.04 6.20
C ARG A 98 -9.61 12.03 5.62
N ARG A 99 -9.58 11.82 4.30
CA ARG A 99 -10.45 10.83 3.64
C ARG A 99 -10.17 9.41 4.11
N SER A 100 -8.90 9.05 4.30
CA SER A 100 -8.50 7.74 4.83
C SER A 100 -8.99 7.52 6.27
N ILE A 101 -8.78 8.52 7.15
CA ILE A 101 -9.25 8.51 8.55
C ILE A 101 -10.77 8.39 8.58
N SER A 102 -11.49 9.22 7.82
CA SER A 102 -12.95 9.18 7.67
C SER A 102 -13.45 7.79 7.29
N SER A 103 -12.85 7.18 6.25
CA SER A 103 -13.23 5.84 5.79
C SER A 103 -13.11 4.79 6.91
N ARG A 104 -11.99 4.78 7.63
CA ARG A 104 -11.75 3.83 8.73
C ARG A 104 -12.66 4.08 9.93
N LEU A 105 -12.88 5.33 10.33
CA LEU A 105 -13.82 5.67 11.40
C LEU A 105 -15.25 5.21 11.07
N LYS A 106 -15.70 5.37 9.82
CA LYS A 106 -17.03 4.87 9.38
C LYS A 106 -17.18 3.37 9.53
N ASN A 107 -16.10 2.63 9.28
CA ASN A 107 -16.05 1.17 9.43
C ASN A 107 -15.94 0.71 10.90
N GLY A 108 -15.74 1.64 11.85
CA GLY A 108 -15.57 1.31 13.26
C GLY A 108 -14.17 0.82 13.61
N ASP A 109 -13.20 1.00 12.71
CA ASP A 109 -11.81 0.60 12.93
C ASP A 109 -11.17 1.45 14.03
N LEU A 110 -10.33 0.82 14.85
CA LEU A 110 -9.47 1.52 15.80
C LEU A 110 -8.29 2.14 15.06
N LEU A 111 -8.09 3.43 15.27
CA LEU A 111 -6.98 4.19 14.74
C LEU A 111 -6.03 4.57 15.86
N VAL A 112 -4.72 4.52 15.61
CA VAL A 112 -3.70 4.90 16.60
C VAL A 112 -2.64 5.78 15.92
N GLY A 113 -2.30 6.91 16.55
CA GLY A 113 -1.25 7.83 16.10
C GLY A 113 -0.35 8.24 17.27
N GLU A 114 0.95 8.38 17.02
CA GLU A 114 1.93 8.81 18.04
C GLU A 114 1.88 10.33 18.23
N VAL A 115 1.95 10.79 19.48
CA VAL A 115 1.96 12.21 19.85
C VAL A 115 3.36 12.59 20.33
N TYR A 116 3.99 13.52 19.62
CA TYR A 116 5.32 14.02 19.97
C TYR A 116 5.25 15.22 20.92
N GLY A 117 6.19 15.31 21.86
CA GLY A 117 6.48 16.55 22.59
C GLY A 117 5.65 16.86 23.85
N LEU A 118 4.82 15.93 24.33
CA LEU A 118 3.98 16.17 25.52
C LEU A 118 4.68 15.90 26.87
N SER A 119 5.70 15.02 26.94
CA SER A 119 6.44 14.73 28.18
C SER A 119 7.80 14.10 27.92
N GLU A 120 8.75 14.35 28.83
CA GLU A 120 10.03 13.63 28.87
C GLU A 120 9.88 12.20 29.42
N TYR A 121 8.81 11.91 30.17
CA TYR A 121 8.65 10.67 30.94
C TYR A 121 7.65 9.67 30.33
N CYS A 122 6.81 10.12 29.40
CA CYS A 122 5.78 9.29 28.77
C CYS A 122 5.90 9.33 27.25
N TYR A 123 5.62 8.20 26.60
CA TYR A 123 5.15 8.15 25.23
C TYR A 123 3.64 8.37 25.22
N TYR A 124 3.11 9.04 24.21
CA TYR A 124 1.69 9.30 24.09
C TYR A 124 1.18 8.84 22.73
N TRP A 125 -0.02 8.27 22.75
CA TRP A 125 -0.75 7.90 21.56
C TRP A 125 -2.15 8.48 21.64
N VAL A 126 -2.62 8.97 20.49
CA VAL A 126 -4.04 9.19 20.29
C VAL A 126 -4.65 7.92 19.74
N THR A 127 -5.80 7.53 20.26
CA THR A 127 -6.65 6.49 19.67
C THR A 127 -7.97 7.10 19.25
N ALA A 128 -8.54 6.64 18.14
CA ALA A 128 -9.84 7.08 17.68
C ALA A 128 -10.66 5.90 17.15
N GLN A 129 -11.92 5.81 17.56
CA GLN A 129 -12.83 4.76 17.10
C GLN A 129 -14.28 5.25 17.09
N LYS A 130 -15.08 4.75 16.15
CA LYS A 130 -16.54 4.91 16.19
C LYS A 130 -17.18 3.80 17.03
N LYS A 131 -18.03 4.19 17.99
CA LYS A 131 -18.81 3.29 18.84
C LYS A 131 -20.28 3.70 18.78
N CYS A 132 -21.09 2.87 18.12
CA CYS A 132 -22.50 3.19 17.83
C CYS A 132 -22.61 4.54 17.09
N ASP A 133 -23.26 5.52 17.71
CA ASP A 133 -23.50 6.85 17.14
C ASP A 133 -22.45 7.90 17.59
N GLU A 134 -21.44 7.47 18.35
CA GLU A 134 -20.39 8.34 18.88
C GLU A 134 -19.02 8.01 18.29
N TYR A 135 -18.15 9.01 18.21
CA TYR A 135 -16.72 8.85 17.97
C TYR A 135 -15.98 9.13 19.27
N ILE A 136 -15.13 8.20 19.69
CA ILE A 136 -14.34 8.28 20.91
C ILE A 136 -12.90 8.53 20.50
N VAL A 137 -12.32 9.63 20.98
CA VAL A 137 -10.90 9.96 20.81
C VAL A 137 -10.25 9.99 22.19
N CYS A 138 -9.26 9.14 22.41
CA CYS A 138 -8.54 9.05 23.68
C CYS A 138 -7.06 9.39 23.52
N LEU A 139 -6.52 10.13 24.46
CA LEU A 139 -5.07 10.30 24.64
C LEU A 139 -4.60 9.34 25.73
N ILE A 140 -3.80 8.36 25.33
CA ILE A 140 -3.24 7.34 26.19
C ILE A 140 -1.75 7.61 26.33
N GLY A 141 -1.25 7.64 27.57
CA GLY A 141 0.18 7.78 27.81
C GLY A 141 0.72 6.56 28.53
N ILE A 142 1.89 6.12 28.10
CA ILE A 142 2.63 4.99 28.67
C ILE A 142 3.98 5.51 29.11
N ARG A 143 4.42 5.15 30.32
CA ARG A 143 5.71 5.63 30.81
C ARG A 143 6.83 5.03 29.96
N LYS A 144 7.82 5.85 29.62
CA LYS A 144 8.97 5.39 28.82
C LYS A 144 9.73 4.27 29.52
N SER A 145 9.83 4.33 30.85
CA SER A 145 10.42 3.27 31.67
C SER A 145 9.73 1.92 31.46
N ASP A 146 8.43 1.89 31.24
CA ASP A 146 7.68 0.63 31.15
C ASP A 146 7.94 -0.02 29.78
N VAL A 147 8.02 0.81 28.73
CA VAL A 147 8.40 0.40 27.37
C VAL A 147 9.87 -0.05 27.32
N GLU A 148 10.79 0.73 27.89
CA GLU A 148 12.23 0.44 27.90
C GLU A 148 12.58 -0.83 28.69
N ASN A 149 11.79 -1.17 29.72
CA ASN A 149 11.98 -2.39 30.50
C ASN A 149 11.27 -3.61 29.91
N CYS A 150 10.69 -3.51 28.71
CA CYS A 150 9.92 -4.58 28.05
C CYS A 150 8.88 -5.23 28.97
N LEU A 151 8.29 -4.44 29.88
CA LEU A 151 7.09 -4.88 30.55
C LEU A 151 6.04 -4.94 29.45
N ASP A 152 5.52 -6.15 29.18
CA ASP A 152 4.44 -6.40 28.23
C ASP A 152 3.46 -5.24 28.31
N LEU A 153 3.21 -4.53 27.19
CA LEU A 153 2.34 -3.36 27.14
C LEU A 153 0.93 -3.64 27.72
N ILE A 154 0.56 -4.93 27.75
CA ILE A 154 -0.65 -5.50 28.36
C ILE A 154 -0.67 -5.35 29.90
N TYR A 155 0.49 -5.32 30.55
CA TYR A 155 0.67 -5.11 31.99
C TYR A 155 1.24 -3.73 32.35
N SER A 156 1.62 -2.91 31.35
CA SER A 156 1.91 -1.50 31.62
C SER A 156 0.61 -0.81 31.98
N ASP A 157 0.57 -0.10 33.11
CA ASP A 157 -0.57 0.73 33.50
C ASP A 157 -0.67 1.90 32.52
N ALA A 158 -1.26 1.66 31.36
CA ALA A 158 -1.61 2.70 30.41
C ALA A 158 -2.53 3.67 31.13
N VAL A 159 -2.04 4.87 31.41
CA VAL A 159 -2.84 5.89 32.05
C VAL A 159 -3.65 6.55 30.94
N GLU A 160 -4.95 6.32 30.92
CA GLU A 160 -5.86 7.12 30.10
C GLU A 160 -5.88 8.53 30.68
N PHE A 161 -5.25 9.48 29.98
CA PHE A 161 -5.13 10.85 30.45
C PHE A 161 -6.36 11.68 30.10
N LEU A 162 -6.98 11.38 28.95
CA LEU A 162 -8.10 12.16 28.45
C LEU A 162 -8.95 11.37 27.45
N GLN A 163 -10.26 11.44 27.63
CA GLN A 163 -11.25 10.89 26.71
C GLN A 163 -12.19 12.00 26.24
N LYS A 164 -12.35 12.16 24.92
CA LYS A 164 -13.34 13.06 24.32
C LYS A 164 -14.32 12.24 23.47
N ARG A 165 -15.58 12.67 23.49
CA ARG A 165 -16.66 12.07 22.69
C ARG A 165 -17.20 13.09 21.72
N PHE A 166 -17.42 12.67 20.49
CA PHE A 166 -17.95 13.50 19.42
C PHE A 166 -19.17 12.82 18.78
N LEU A 167 -20.18 13.62 18.43
CA LEU A 167 -21.38 13.15 17.75
C LEU A 167 -21.28 13.28 16.22
N CYS A 168 -20.23 13.90 15.71
CA CYS A 168 -19.98 14.04 14.29
C CYS A 168 -18.52 13.71 13.93
N GLU A 169 -18.34 13.23 12.71
CA GLU A 169 -17.03 12.80 12.19
C GLU A 169 -16.05 13.96 12.04
N ASP A 170 -16.52 15.11 11.53
CA ASP A 170 -15.65 16.26 11.28
C ASP A 170 -15.02 16.79 12.56
N ASP A 171 -15.78 16.82 13.66
CA ASP A 171 -15.28 17.23 14.97
C ASP A 171 -14.37 16.17 15.58
N ALA A 172 -14.63 14.88 15.35
CA ALA A 172 -13.72 13.81 15.75
C ALA A 172 -12.36 13.93 15.04
N ILE A 173 -12.36 14.23 13.74
CA ILE A 173 -11.13 14.46 12.97
C ILE A 173 -10.38 15.68 13.51
N LYS A 174 -11.07 16.81 13.78
CA LYS A 174 -10.42 17.96 14.42
C LYS A 174 -9.86 17.62 15.80
N GLY A 175 -10.57 16.82 16.58
CA GLY A 175 -10.11 16.34 17.88
C GLY A 175 -8.86 15.46 17.79
N ILE A 176 -8.68 14.71 16.71
CA ILE A 176 -7.43 13.99 16.42
C ILE A 176 -6.30 14.97 16.07
N GLU A 177 -6.58 15.94 15.21
CA GLU A 177 -5.63 16.99 14.76
C GLU A 177 -5.11 17.87 15.91
N GLU A 178 -5.82 17.95 17.04
CA GLU A 178 -5.34 18.63 18.24
C GLU A 178 -4.09 17.98 18.86
N TYR A 179 -3.89 16.68 18.65
CA TYR A 179 -2.85 15.91 19.33
C TYR A 179 -1.80 15.34 18.39
N VAL A 180 -2.13 15.06 17.13
CA VAL A 180 -1.22 14.40 16.19
C VAL A 180 -1.22 15.13 14.85
N ASP A 181 -0.04 15.24 14.23
CA ASP A 181 0.06 15.65 12.84
C ASP A 181 -0.64 14.60 11.96
N ILE A 182 -1.65 15.02 11.21
CA ILE A 182 -2.48 14.13 10.39
C ILE A 182 -1.66 13.32 9.37
N PHE A 183 -0.47 13.80 8.99
CA PHE A 183 0.46 13.07 8.12
C PHE A 183 1.11 11.86 8.83
N GLU A 184 1.29 11.94 10.14
CA GLU A 184 1.90 10.91 10.99
C GLU A 184 0.87 9.91 11.52
N PHE A 185 -0.40 10.14 11.21
CA PHE A 185 -1.50 9.23 11.51
C PHE A 185 -1.43 7.99 10.60
N ASP A 186 -0.62 7.03 11.02
CA ASP A 186 -0.45 5.72 10.38
C ASP A 186 0.21 4.72 11.34
N THR A 187 -0.51 3.64 11.67
CA THR A 187 -0.03 2.58 12.57
C THR A 187 1.17 1.82 12.02
N ILE A 188 1.39 1.82 10.70
CA ILE A 188 2.46 1.01 10.07
C ILE A 188 3.85 1.45 10.54
N LYS A 189 4.10 2.76 10.61
CA LYS A 189 5.41 3.29 11.06
C LYS A 189 5.68 3.04 12.54
N ALA A 190 4.65 3.01 13.38
CA ALA A 190 4.79 2.72 14.81
C ALA A 190 5.19 1.25 15.05
N TYR A 191 4.54 0.30 14.35
CA TYR A 191 4.88 -1.13 14.42
C TYR A 191 6.24 -1.46 13.80
N GLU A 192 6.67 -0.75 12.74
CA GLU A 192 7.99 -0.94 12.14
C GLU A 192 9.13 -0.42 13.03
N ARG A 193 8.87 0.61 13.85
CA ARG A 193 9.87 1.24 14.73
C ARG A 193 10.02 0.51 16.06
N PHE A 194 8.95 -0.14 16.53
CA PHE A 194 8.91 -0.93 17.76
C PHE A 194 8.10 -2.22 17.53
N PRO A 195 8.72 -3.26 16.94
CA PRO A 195 8.04 -4.54 16.76
C PRO A 195 7.73 -5.17 18.13
N LEU A 196 6.49 -5.63 18.30
CA LEU A 196 6.06 -6.45 19.44
C LEU A 196 6.78 -7.80 19.47
#